data_AF-A0A972XIB2-F1
#
_entry.id   AF-A0A972XIB2-F1
#
_cell.length_a   1.000
_cell.length_b   1.000
_cell.length_c   1.000
_cell.angle_alpha   90.00
_cell.angle_beta   90.00
_cell.angle_gamma   90.00
#
_symmetry.space_group_name_H-M   'P 1'
#
loop_
_entity.id
_entity.type
_entity.pdbx_description
1 polymer ?
#
loop_
_entity_poly.entity_id
_entity_poly.type
_entity_poly.pdbx_seq_one_letter_code
_entity_poly.pdbx_strand_id
1 'polypeptide(L)'
;MALPTYENENIIESQSTKVNYLIPFSLVTSLFFLWGLANSLNGTLVKQFQTALDLQRWQANIVETAFYLGYFIMALPAGYVMKKLGYKMGILIGLVLYAAGAFLFYPAAEVRLYSFFLAALFLIASGIAFLETAANLYVTV
;
A
#
# COMPACT_ATOMS: atom_id res chain seq x y z
N MET A 1 63.85 -30.94 -23.21
CA MET A 1 63.61 -29.76 -22.36
C MET A 1 62.09 -29.58 -22.30
N ALA A 2 61.49 -29.92 -21.16
CA ALA A 2 60.05 -30.03 -20.98
C ALA A 2 59.35 -28.66 -21.01
N LEU A 3 58.10 -28.66 -21.50
CA LEU A 3 57.16 -27.54 -21.42
C LEU A 3 56.86 -27.22 -19.95
N PRO A 4 56.78 -25.94 -19.54
CA PRO A 4 56.20 -25.60 -18.25
C PRO A 4 54.67 -25.73 -18.31
N THR A 5 54.17 -26.80 -17.69
CA THR A 5 52.80 -26.86 -17.15
C THR A 5 52.73 -25.94 -15.94
N TYR A 6 51.82 -24.97 -15.96
CA TYR A 6 51.39 -24.26 -14.75
C TYR A 6 49.87 -24.44 -14.58
N GLU A 7 49.56 -25.26 -13.58
CA GLU A 7 48.44 -25.17 -12.65
C GLU A 7 47.32 -24.17 -12.98
N ASN A 8 46.17 -24.76 -13.28
CA ASN A 8 44.88 -24.49 -12.64
C ASN A 8 44.99 -23.68 -11.32
N GLU A 9 44.85 -22.35 -11.38
CA GLU A 9 44.53 -21.58 -10.18
C GLU A 9 43.63 -20.40 -10.55
N ASN A 10 42.41 -20.45 -9.99
CA ASN A 10 41.43 -19.37 -9.95
C ASN A 10 40.60 -19.21 -11.22
N ILE A 11 39.80 -20.24 -11.45
CA ILE A 11 38.36 -20.11 -11.73
C ILE A 11 37.86 -18.91 -10.91
N ILE A 12 37.81 -17.74 -11.53
CA ILE A 12 36.92 -16.67 -11.09
C ILE A 12 35.54 -17.24 -11.39
N GLU A 13 35.03 -18.04 -10.43
CA GLU A 13 33.61 -18.14 -10.17
C GLU A 13 33.18 -16.69 -10.03
N SER A 14 32.72 -16.14 -11.15
CA SER A 14 31.66 -15.16 -11.11
C SER A 14 30.56 -15.87 -10.33
N GLN A 15 30.59 -15.69 -9.01
CA GLN A 15 29.39 -15.71 -8.21
C GLN A 15 28.52 -14.61 -8.78
N SER A 16 27.87 -14.94 -9.91
CA SER A 16 26.62 -14.38 -10.31
C SER A 16 25.74 -14.64 -9.11
N THR A 17 25.78 -13.68 -8.20
CA THR A 17 24.81 -13.54 -7.13
C THR A 17 23.51 -13.55 -7.90
N LYS A 18 22.85 -14.70 -7.99
CA LYS A 18 21.55 -14.82 -8.64
C LYS A 18 20.65 -13.92 -7.81
N VAL A 19 20.56 -12.66 -8.22
CA VAL A 19 19.65 -11.70 -7.61
C VAL A 19 18.30 -12.34 -7.79
N ASN A 20 17.73 -12.80 -6.68
CA ASN A 20 16.65 -13.77 -6.73
C ASN A 20 15.36 -12.99 -7.03
N TYR A 21 15.15 -12.61 -8.29
CA TYR A 21 14.02 -11.79 -8.77
C TYR A 21 12.65 -12.42 -8.45
N LEU A 22 12.62 -13.72 -8.11
CA LEU A 22 11.44 -14.41 -7.61
C LEU A 22 10.88 -13.81 -6.32
N ILE A 23 11.75 -13.33 -5.41
CA ILE A 23 11.33 -12.72 -4.15
C ILE A 23 10.59 -11.39 -4.41
N PRO A 24 11.14 -10.42 -5.16
CA PRO A 24 10.41 -9.22 -5.50
C PRO A 24 9.21 -9.46 -6.38
N PHE A 25 9.27 -10.40 -7.32
CA PHE A 25 8.10 -10.74 -8.12
C PHE A 25 6.93 -11.29 -7.28
N SER A 26 7.20 -12.20 -6.33
CA SER A 26 6.19 -12.74 -5.43
C SER A 26 5.63 -11.67 -4.48
N LEU A 27 6.48 -10.78 -3.97
CA LEU A 27 6.06 -9.65 -3.13
C LEU A 27 5.19 -8.66 -3.89
N VAL A 28 5.56 -8.23 -5.11
CA VAL A 28 4.75 -7.35 -5.95
C VAL A 28 3.40 -8.00 -6.25
N THR A 29 3.41 -9.26 -6.66
CA THR A 29 2.16 -9.99 -6.96
C THR A 29 1.24 -10.04 -5.75
N SER A 30 1.79 -10.38 -4.58
CA SER A 30 1.01 -10.42 -3.33
C SER A 30 0.52 -9.03 -2.93
N LEU A 31 1.34 -7.99 -3.11
CA LEU A 31 1.01 -6.62 -2.75
C LEU A 31 -0.10 -6.06 -3.65
N PHE A 32 -0.02 -6.28 -4.97
CA PHE A 32 -1.07 -5.91 -5.92
C PHE A 32 -2.37 -6.67 -5.64
N PHE A 33 -2.28 -7.96 -5.29
CA PHE A 33 -3.44 -8.75 -4.92
C PHE A 33 -4.10 -8.22 -3.64
N LEU A 34 -3.33 -7.97 -2.57
CA LEU A 34 -3.84 -7.43 -1.31
C LEU A 34 -4.43 -6.03 -1.50
N TRP A 35 -3.75 -5.17 -2.26
CA TRP A 35 -4.21 -3.83 -2.57
C TRP A 35 -5.52 -3.86 -3.37
N GLY A 36 -5.62 -4.72 -4.40
CA GLY A 36 -6.85 -4.89 -5.19
C GLY A 36 -8.02 -5.41 -4.35
N LEU A 37 -7.77 -6.35 -3.43
CA LEU A 37 -8.77 -6.86 -2.50
C LEU A 37 -9.23 -5.76 -1.52
N ALA A 38 -8.30 -5.00 -0.96
CA ALA A 38 -8.59 -3.87 -0.08
C ALA A 38 -9.38 -2.76 -0.79
N ASN A 39 -9.02 -2.44 -2.04
CA ASN A 39 -9.75 -1.44 -2.82
C ASN A 39 -11.17 -1.92 -3.16
N SER A 40 -11.34 -3.21 -3.48
CA SER A 40 -12.64 -3.81 -3.76
C SER A 40 -13.54 -3.80 -2.52
N LEU A 41 -13.01 -4.17 -1.35
CA LEU A 41 -13.73 -4.10 -0.08
C LEU A 41 -14.12 -2.65 0.24
N ASN A 42 -13.18 -1.70 0.12
CA ASN A 42 -13.46 -0.29 0.38
C ASN A 42 -14.60 0.25 -0.50
N GLY A 43 -14.58 -0.05 -1.80
CA GLY A 43 -15.64 0.36 -2.72
C GLY A 43 -17.02 -0.17 -2.32
N THR A 44 -17.10 -1.43 -1.87
CA THR A 44 -18.35 -2.02 -1.38
C THR A 44 -18.79 -1.40 -0.07
N LEU A 45 -17.88 -1.24 0.91
CA LEU A 45 -18.20 -0.61 2.20
C LEU A 45 -18.75 0.80 1.97
N VAL A 46 -18.04 1.64 1.22
CA VAL A 46 -18.45 3.03 0.94
C VAL A 46 -19.84 3.09 0.32
N LYS A 47 -20.17 2.23 -0.66
CA LYS A 47 -21.52 2.17 -1.27
C LYS A 47 -22.60 1.76 -0.28
N GLN A 48 -22.31 0.75 0.55
CA GLN A 48 -23.25 0.28 1.57
C GLN A 48 -23.57 1.40 2.57
N PHE A 49 -22.55 2.17 2.97
CA PHE A 49 -22.71 3.32 3.86
C PHE A 49 -23.42 4.50 3.19
N GLN A 50 -23.10 4.79 1.93
CA GLN A 50 -23.83 5.81 1.15
C GLN A 50 -25.33 5.51 1.09
N THR A 51 -25.68 4.22 0.97
CA THR A 51 -27.06 3.75 0.98
C THR A 51 -27.66 3.77 2.40
N ALA A 52 -26.91 3.35 3.42
CA ALA A 52 -27.38 3.27 4.81
C ALA A 52 -27.65 4.65 5.45
N LEU A 53 -26.92 5.68 5.01
CA LEU A 53 -27.05 7.06 5.47
C LEU A 53 -27.91 7.93 4.55
N ASP A 54 -28.44 7.37 3.46
CA ASP A 54 -29.22 8.06 2.42
C ASP A 54 -28.58 9.39 1.98
N LEU A 55 -27.27 9.35 1.68
CA LEU A 55 -26.51 10.56 1.37
C LEU A 55 -27.08 11.26 0.14
N GLN A 56 -27.45 12.54 0.30
CA GLN A 56 -27.75 13.38 -0.84
C GLN A 56 -26.51 13.55 -1.73
N ARG A 57 -26.73 13.77 -3.03
CA ARG A 57 -25.68 13.92 -4.07
C ARG A 57 -24.56 14.89 -3.68
N TRP A 58 -24.88 15.97 -2.98
CA TRP A 58 -23.90 16.97 -2.53
C TRP A 58 -22.96 16.44 -1.44
N GLN A 59 -23.45 15.58 -0.54
CA GLN A 59 -22.63 14.97 0.52
C GLN A 59 -21.68 13.94 -0.08
N ALA A 60 -22.16 13.12 -1.02
CA ALA A 60 -21.31 12.15 -1.72
C ALA A 60 -20.10 12.83 -2.38
N ASN A 61 -20.29 13.99 -3.02
CA ASN A 61 -19.21 14.76 -3.61
C ASN A 61 -18.20 15.26 -2.56
N ILE A 62 -18.65 15.66 -1.37
CA ILE A 62 -17.76 16.07 -0.28
C ILE A 62 -16.92 14.87 0.21
N VAL A 63 -17.50 13.67 0.29
CA VAL A 63 -16.77 12.45 0.63
C VAL A 63 -15.65 12.17 -0.37
N GLU A 64 -15.96 12.22 -1.67
CA GLU A 64 -14.96 12.02 -2.72
C GLU A 64 -13.85 13.07 -2.65
N THR A 65 -14.24 14.34 -2.47
CA THR A 65 -13.27 15.44 -2.33
C THR A 65 -12.37 15.21 -1.13
N ALA A 66 -12.91 14.82 0.03
CA ALA A 66 -12.15 14.51 1.23
C ALA A 66 -11.21 13.30 1.04
N PHE A 67 -11.64 12.28 0.30
CA PHE A 67 -10.82 11.12 -0.04
C PHE A 67 -9.59 11.53 -0.88
N TYR A 68 -9.79 12.29 -1.95
CA TYR A 68 -8.69 12.79 -2.79
C TYR A 68 -7.77 13.75 -2.02
N LEU A 69 -8.33 14.59 -1.16
CA LEU A 69 -7.57 15.52 -0.33
C LEU A 69 -6.70 14.75 0.70
N GLY A 70 -7.24 13.68 1.30
CA GLY A 70 -6.49 12.79 2.17
C GLY A 70 -5.38 12.04 1.45
N TYR A 71 -5.65 11.56 0.24
CA TYR A 71 -4.63 10.96 -0.61
C TYR A 71 -3.49 11.95 -0.90
N PHE A 72 -3.82 13.20 -1.26
CA PHE A 72 -2.84 14.24 -1.56
C PHE A 72 -2.00 14.64 -0.34
N ILE A 73 -2.64 14.89 0.81
CA ILE A 73 -1.93 15.25 2.04
C ILE A 73 -0.99 14.12 2.46
N MET A 74 -1.45 12.86 2.33
CA MET A 74 -0.70 11.73 2.86
C MET A 74 0.33 11.14 1.91
N ALA A 75 0.29 11.47 0.62
CA ALA A 75 1.32 11.08 -0.35
C ALA A 75 2.72 11.62 0.04
N LEU A 76 2.81 12.87 0.53
CA LEU A 76 4.06 13.50 0.96
C LEU A 76 4.72 12.80 2.18
N PRO A 77 4.02 12.61 3.32
CA PRO A 77 4.57 11.89 4.47
C PRO A 77 4.79 10.42 4.17
N ALA A 78 3.99 9.78 3.30
CA ALA A 78 4.23 8.40 2.87
C ALA A 78 5.60 8.26 2.20
N GLY A 79 5.90 9.10 1.20
CA GLY A 79 7.20 9.09 0.54
C GLY A 79 8.37 9.31 1.51
N TYR A 80 8.22 10.20 2.50
CA TYR A 80 9.25 10.44 3.51
C TYR A 80 9.47 9.23 4.44
N VAL A 81 8.38 8.65 4.96
CA VAL A 81 8.40 7.46 5.82
C VAL A 81 9.09 6.31 5.10
N MET A 82 8.81 6.13 3.81
CA MET A 82 9.29 4.97 3.05
C MET A 82 10.75 5.12 2.64
N LYS A 83 11.20 6.36 2.38
CA LYS A 83 12.61 6.67 2.21
C LYS A 83 13.44 6.43 3.48
N LYS A 84 12.85 6.63 4.66
CA LYS A 84 13.57 6.58 5.95
C LYS A 84 13.48 5.24 6.67
N LEU A 85 12.32 4.58 6.65
CA LEU A 85 12.02 3.33 7.37
C LEU A 85 12.00 2.10 6.45
N GLY A 86 12.10 2.32 5.14
CA GLY A 86 12.10 1.27 4.14
C GLY A 86 10.71 0.75 3.78
N TYR A 87 10.68 0.03 2.66
CA TYR A 87 9.51 -0.54 2.00
C TYR A 87 8.60 -1.39 2.89
N LYS A 88 9.21 -2.33 3.62
CA LYS A 88 8.47 -3.28 4.46
C LYS A 88 7.67 -2.55 5.54
N MET A 89 8.26 -1.53 6.17
CA MET A 89 7.56 -0.73 7.18
C MET A 89 6.46 0.13 6.58
N GLY A 90 6.66 0.70 5.38
CA GLY A 90 5.62 1.44 4.68
C GLY A 90 4.35 0.61 4.42
N ILE A 91 4.53 -0.63 3.96
CA ILE A 91 3.43 -1.58 3.74
C ILE A 91 2.73 -1.92 5.06
N LEU A 92 3.49 -2.19 6.12
CA LEU A 92 2.93 -2.53 7.44
C LEU A 92 2.11 -1.37 8.02
N ILE A 93 2.65 -0.15 7.96
CA ILE A 93 1.98 1.07 8.42
C ILE A 93 0.69 1.29 7.63
N GLY A 94 0.75 1.22 6.29
CA GLY A 94 -0.44 1.37 5.46
C GLY A 94 -1.52 0.32 5.75
N LEU A 95 -1.12 -0.93 6.03
CA LEU A 95 -2.05 -2.00 6.41
C LEU A 95 -2.69 -1.74 7.79
N VAL A 96 -1.93 -1.25 8.76
CA VAL A 96 -2.44 -0.88 10.09
C VAL A 96 -3.39 0.32 10.00
N LEU A 97 -3.05 1.36 9.22
CA LEU A 97 -3.94 2.51 9.00
C LEU A 97 -5.24 2.08 8.32
N TYR A 98 -5.15 1.16 7.35
CA TYR A 98 -6.32 0.59 6.69
C TYR A 98 -7.19 -0.21 7.67
N ALA A 99 -6.58 -1.09 8.47
CA ALA A 99 -7.30 -1.87 9.49
C ALA A 99 -7.94 -0.96 10.54
N ALA A 100 -7.25 0.10 10.98
CA ALA A 100 -7.80 1.09 11.89
C ALA A 100 -8.98 1.84 11.28
N GLY A 101 -8.91 2.22 10.00
CA GLY A 101 -10.01 2.82 9.26
C GLY A 101 -11.23 1.90 9.19
N ALA A 102 -11.02 0.62 8.84
CA ALA A 102 -12.06 -0.41 8.81
C ALA A 102 -12.67 -0.68 10.20
N PHE A 103 -11.87 -0.59 11.27
CA PHE A 103 -12.39 -0.71 12.63
C PHE A 103 -13.23 0.50 13.02
N LEU A 104 -12.86 1.71 12.57
CA LEU A 104 -13.59 2.95 12.79
C LEU A 104 -14.92 3.00 12.01
N PHE A 105 -15.05 2.20 10.96
CA PHE A 105 -16.30 2.01 10.22
C PHE A 105 -17.40 1.33 11.05
N TYR A 106 -17.04 0.42 11.96
CA TYR A 106 -18.00 -0.25 12.84
C TYR A 106 -18.79 0.72 13.75
N PRO A 107 -18.14 1.59 14.56
CA PRO A 107 -18.86 2.60 15.34
C PRO A 107 -19.50 3.67 14.45
N ALA A 108 -18.94 3.97 13.26
CA ALA A 108 -19.57 4.91 12.34
C ALA A 108 -20.94 4.42 11.84
N ALA A 109 -21.11 3.10 11.67
CA ALA A 109 -22.39 2.48 11.30
C ALA A 109 -23.44 2.60 12.40
N GLU A 110 -23.04 2.33 13.65
CA GLU A 110 -23.93 2.37 14.81
C GLU A 110 -24.45 3.79 15.08
N VAL A 111 -23.56 4.79 15.05
CA VAL A 111 -23.94 6.18 15.39
C VAL A 111 -24.53 6.93 14.19
N ARG A 112 -24.40 6.40 12.96
CA ARG A 112 -24.91 7.00 11.71
C ARG A 112 -24.48 8.47 11.51
N LEU A 113 -23.26 8.81 11.93
CA LEU A 113 -22.71 10.16 11.79
C LEU A 113 -21.82 10.28 10.55
N TYR A 114 -22.17 11.24 9.69
CA TYR A 114 -21.42 11.55 8.47
C TYR A 114 -19.94 11.91 8.74
N SER A 115 -19.65 12.64 9.81
CA SER A 115 -18.27 13.03 10.16
C SER A 115 -17.37 11.86 10.53
N PHE A 116 -17.92 10.84 11.21
CA PHE A 116 -17.15 9.63 11.56
C PHE A 116 -16.84 8.79 10.32
N PHE A 117 -17.81 8.68 9.42
CA PHE A 117 -17.62 8.06 8.12
C PHE A 117 -16.54 8.78 7.30
N LEU A 118 -16.54 10.11 7.29
CA LEU A 118 -15.54 10.92 6.61
C LEU A 118 -14.13 10.67 7.17
N ALA A 119 -13.99 10.61 8.50
CA ALA A 119 -12.73 10.32 9.16
C ALA A 119 -12.23 8.89 8.88
N ALA A 120 -13.12 7.89 8.89
CA ALA A 120 -12.79 6.51 8.54
C ALA A 120 -12.33 6.39 7.07
N LEU A 121 -13.02 7.07 6.15
CA LEU A 121 -12.63 7.16 4.74
C LEU A 121 -11.27 7.81 4.56
N PHE A 122 -10.98 8.87 5.31
CA PHE A 122 -9.68 9.55 5.27
C PHE A 122 -8.55 8.62 5.73
N LEU A 123 -8.77 7.84 6.79
CA LEU A 123 -7.82 6.81 7.24
C LEU A 123 -7.61 5.73 6.17
N ILE A 124 -8.67 5.25 5.53
CA ILE A 124 -8.53 4.27 4.44
C ILE A 124 -7.78 4.89 3.25
N ALA A 125 -8.10 6.12 2.85
CA ALA A 125 -7.41 6.85 1.78
C ALA A 125 -5.92 6.92 2.04
N SER A 126 -5.54 7.25 3.29
CA SER A 126 -4.15 7.29 3.70
C SER A 126 -3.47 5.92 3.61
N GLY A 127 -4.11 4.84 4.08
CA GLY A 127 -3.57 3.50 3.97
C GLY A 127 -3.32 3.08 2.52
N ILE A 128 -4.28 3.35 1.62
CA ILE A 128 -4.16 3.08 0.18
C ILE A 128 -3.00 3.87 -0.44
N ALA A 129 -2.86 5.16 -0.12
CA ALA A 129 -1.76 6.00 -0.61
C ALA A 129 -0.39 5.45 -0.17
N PHE A 130 -0.28 4.98 1.08
CA PHE A 130 0.93 4.31 1.57
C PHE A 130 1.21 3.00 0.81
N LEU A 131 0.20 2.16 0.59
CA LEU A 131 0.37 0.90 -0.15
C LEU A 131 0.78 1.15 -1.61
N GLU A 132 0.18 2.13 -2.27
CA GLU A 132 0.47 2.47 -3.66
C GLU A 132 1.87 3.05 -3.82
N THR A 133 2.25 3.98 -2.93
CA THR A 133 3.61 4.52 -2.88
C THR A 133 4.64 3.40 -2.62
N ALA A 134 4.25 2.34 -1.89
CA ALA A 134 5.13 1.22 -1.52
C ALA A 134 5.35 0.32 -2.70
N ALA A 135 4.26 -0.04 -3.38
CA ALA A 135 4.30 -0.82 -4.59
C ALA A 135 5.15 -0.12 -5.65
N ASN A 136 4.92 1.17 -5.87
CA ASN A 136 5.64 1.95 -6.88
C ASN A 136 7.14 1.98 -6.61
N LEU A 137 7.55 2.36 -5.40
CA LEU A 137 8.96 2.41 -5.04
C LEU A 137 9.60 1.00 -5.04
N TYR A 138 8.85 -0.08 -4.78
CA TYR A 138 9.36 -1.45 -4.69
C TYR A 138 9.68 -2.04 -6.06
N VAL A 139 8.93 -1.62 -7.08
CA VAL A 139 9.18 -2.00 -8.48
C VAL A 139 10.40 -1.27 -9.04
N THR A 140 10.75 -0.09 -8.51
CA THR A 140 11.87 0.72 -9.02
C THR A 140 13.24 0.40 -8.40
N VAL A 141 13.30 -0.38 -7.31
CA VAL A 141 14.54 -0.78 -6.62
C VAL A 141 14.81 -2.25 -6.85
#